data_AF-A0A521LKA4-F1
#
_entry.id   AF-A0A521LKA4-F1
#
_cell.length_a   1.000
_cell.length_b   1.000
_cell.length_c   1.000
_cell.angle_alpha   90.00
_cell.angle_beta   90.00
_cell.angle_gamma   90.00
#
_symmetry.space_group_name_H-M   'P 1'
#
loop_
_entity.id
_entity.type
_entity.pdbx_description
1 polymer ?
#
loop_
_entity_poly.entity_id
_entity_poly.type
_entity_poly.pdbx_seq_one_letter_code
_entity_poly.pdbx_strand_id
1 'polypeptide(L)'
;MATRPALVISLIAGTLAFAPVGLAQDYVVRDAQGRRTATIDRQGTDGFVVRDTAGRRTAMIDEDRTGHFVIRNPKQQRVGTVEPGPSKDLIIRDTAGRRTGTLAPQSNGSLAIQDRSGRRTGKVSRR
;
A
#
# COMPACT_ATOMS: atom_id res chain seq x y z
N MET A 1 3.81 -26.89 -15.61
CA MET A 1 4.81 -25.84 -15.31
C MET A 1 4.44 -24.60 -16.10
N ALA A 2 3.91 -23.57 -15.43
CA ALA A 2 3.78 -22.22 -15.97
C ALA A 2 3.70 -21.28 -14.77
N THR A 3 4.85 -20.68 -14.49
CA THR A 3 5.19 -19.54 -13.65
C THR A 3 4.02 -18.87 -12.95
N ARG A 4 3.86 -19.09 -11.64
CA ARG A 4 2.95 -18.32 -10.77
C ARG A 4 3.46 -16.88 -10.68
N PRO A 5 2.90 -15.86 -11.35
CA PRO A 5 3.31 -14.49 -11.16
C PRO A 5 2.32 -13.84 -10.18
N ALA A 6 2.06 -14.50 -9.05
CA ALA A 6 1.01 -14.08 -8.12
C ALA A 6 1.53 -13.82 -6.71
N LEU A 7 2.84 -13.91 -6.49
CA LEU A 7 3.41 -13.78 -5.13
C LEU A 7 3.88 -12.36 -4.76
N VAL A 8 3.70 -11.36 -5.64
CA VAL A 8 4.18 -9.98 -5.39
C VAL A 8 3.05 -8.94 -5.41
N ILE A 9 1.82 -9.32 -5.79
CA ILE A 9 0.66 -8.41 -5.85
C ILE A 9 -0.24 -8.53 -4.60
N SER A 10 -0.01 -9.51 -3.71
CA SER A 10 -0.77 -9.66 -2.46
C SER A 10 -0.23 -8.87 -1.27
N LEU A 11 0.94 -8.24 -1.41
CA LEU A 11 1.44 -7.29 -0.44
C LEU A 11 1.75 -6.01 -1.20
N ILE A 12 0.89 -5.02 -1.01
CA ILE A 12 1.23 -3.62 -0.67
C ILE A 12 0.02 -2.78 -1.06
N ALA A 13 -0.86 -2.65 -0.09
CA ALA A 13 -1.60 -1.43 0.11
C ALA A 13 -0.56 -0.40 0.58
N GLY A 14 -0.16 0.55 -0.26
CA GLY A 14 0.53 1.72 0.25
C GLY A 14 -0.48 2.86 0.40
N THR A 15 -0.27 3.64 1.44
CA THR A 15 -1.05 4.81 1.81
C THR A 15 -0.07 5.94 2.04
N LEU A 16 -0.27 7.05 1.33
CA LEU A 16 -0.60 8.39 1.87
C LEU A 16 0.04 9.52 1.08
N ALA A 17 -0.81 10.45 0.64
CA ALA A 17 -0.46 11.81 0.33
C ALA A 17 -1.56 12.74 0.87
N PHE A 18 -1.21 13.51 1.90
CA PHE A 18 -1.82 14.76 2.41
C PHE A 18 -3.08 14.76 3.32
N ALA A 19 -2.91 15.47 4.45
CA ALA A 19 -3.86 16.20 5.31
C ALA A 19 -4.26 15.56 6.68
N PRO A 20 -4.52 16.40 7.72
CA PRO A 20 -4.14 16.17 9.11
C PRO A 20 -5.12 15.29 9.89
N VAL A 21 -4.59 14.72 10.98
CA VAL A 21 -5.23 14.22 12.20
C VAL A 21 -6.76 14.04 12.16
N GLY A 22 -7.18 12.79 12.31
CA GLY A 22 -8.50 12.46 12.88
C GLY A 22 -9.37 11.62 11.98
N LEU A 23 -9.41 10.33 12.28
CA LEU A 23 -10.56 9.42 12.34
C LEU A 23 -10.12 8.00 11.92
N ALA A 24 -10.39 7.04 12.78
CA ALA A 24 -10.13 5.64 12.51
C ALA A 24 -10.96 5.16 11.29
N GLN A 25 -10.36 4.31 10.43
CA GLN A 25 -10.92 3.67 9.22
C GLN A 25 -10.79 4.41 7.86
N ASP A 26 -9.63 4.97 7.54
CA ASP A 26 -9.53 5.91 6.43
C ASP A 26 -9.58 5.32 5.00
N TYR A 27 -9.08 4.11 4.71
CA TYR A 27 -8.91 3.68 3.30
C TYR A 27 -9.38 2.28 2.94
N VAL A 28 -9.73 2.13 1.66
CA VAL A 28 -10.13 0.89 1.02
C VAL A 28 -9.33 0.66 -0.25
N VAL A 29 -8.87 -0.58 -0.42
CA VAL A 29 -8.16 -1.03 -1.60
C VAL A 29 -9.12 -1.79 -2.50
N ARG A 30 -9.14 -1.43 -3.78
CA ARG A 30 -9.91 -2.11 -4.81
C ARG A 30 -9.02 -2.58 -5.95
N ASP A 31 -9.33 -3.73 -6.52
CA ASP A 31 -8.68 -4.22 -7.73
C ASP A 31 -9.09 -3.40 -8.97
N ALA A 32 -8.51 -3.73 -10.13
CA ALA A 32 -8.82 -3.09 -11.40
C ALA A 32 -10.31 -3.22 -11.80
N GLN A 33 -11.01 -4.24 -11.30
CA GLN A 33 -12.44 -4.47 -11.50
C GLN A 33 -13.32 -3.74 -10.46
N GLY A 34 -12.72 -3.00 -9.52
CA GLY A 34 -13.43 -2.25 -8.49
C GLY A 34 -13.87 -3.08 -7.28
N ARG A 35 -13.49 -4.35 -7.19
CA ARG A 35 -13.81 -5.20 -6.04
C ARG A 35 -12.88 -4.88 -4.87
N ARG A 36 -13.43 -4.79 -3.67
CA ARG A 36 -12.63 -4.58 -2.44
C ARG A 36 -11.71 -5.78 -2.20
N THR A 37 -10.42 -5.51 -2.03
CA THR A 37 -9.40 -6.54 -1.74
C THR A 37 -8.80 -6.40 -0.35
N ALA A 38 -8.75 -5.18 0.17
CA ALA A 38 -8.22 -4.91 1.51
C ALA A 38 -8.75 -3.59 2.09
N THR A 39 -8.47 -3.39 3.37
CA THR A 39 -8.75 -2.15 4.09
C THR A 39 -7.47 -1.73 4.82
N ILE A 40 -7.28 -0.43 4.97
CA ILE A 40 -6.10 0.14 5.63
C ILE A 40 -6.62 1.05 6.73
N ASP A 41 -6.30 0.67 7.95
CA ASP A 41 -6.78 1.36 9.14
C ASP A 41 -5.57 1.90 9.90
N ARG A 42 -5.64 3.18 10.31
CA ARG A 42 -4.64 3.79 11.17
C ARG A 42 -4.55 3.03 12.51
N GLN A 43 -3.33 2.74 12.94
CA GLN A 43 -3.00 2.11 14.21
C GLN A 43 -1.99 3.02 14.95
N GLY A 44 -2.48 3.80 15.92
CA GLY A 44 -1.66 4.76 16.64
C GLY A 44 -1.33 6.01 15.82
N THR A 45 -0.24 6.69 16.19
CA THR A 45 0.18 7.96 15.57
C THR A 45 0.80 7.76 14.19
N ASP A 46 1.64 6.73 14.05
CA ASP A 46 2.55 6.58 12.90
C ASP A 46 2.44 5.21 12.19
N GLY A 47 1.45 4.40 12.58
CA GLY A 47 1.26 3.04 12.09
C GLY A 47 -0.05 2.83 11.34
N PHE A 48 -0.08 1.83 10.46
CA PHE A 48 -1.27 1.36 9.77
C PHE A 48 -1.32 -0.16 9.75
N VAL A 49 -2.54 -0.70 9.73
CA VAL A 49 -2.81 -2.12 9.57
C VAL A 49 -3.56 -2.35 8.28
N VAL A 50 -3.08 -3.31 7.51
CA VAL A 50 -3.77 -3.81 6.32
C VAL A 50 -4.54 -5.07 6.70
N ARG A 51 -5.82 -5.11 6.35
CA ARG A 51 -6.69 -6.27 6.54
C ARG A 51 -7.23 -6.78 5.22
N ASP A 52 -7.34 -8.10 5.08
CA ASP A 52 -8.03 -8.71 3.94
C ASP A 52 -9.55 -8.55 4.02
N THR A 53 -10.26 -9.07 3.01
CA THR A 53 -11.73 -9.01 2.97
C THR A 53 -12.44 -9.77 4.10
N ALA A 54 -11.74 -10.72 4.74
CA ALA A 54 -12.20 -11.47 5.91
C ALA A 54 -11.83 -10.77 7.23
N GLY A 55 -11.19 -9.59 7.18
CA GLY A 55 -10.79 -8.82 8.35
C GLY A 55 -9.49 -9.28 9.00
N ARG A 56 -8.77 -10.24 8.41
CA ARG A 56 -7.50 -10.73 8.96
C ARG A 56 -6.38 -9.76 8.62
N ARG A 57 -5.51 -9.48 9.59
CA ARG A 57 -4.32 -8.66 9.37
C ARG A 57 -3.34 -9.36 8.42
N THR A 58 -3.02 -8.69 7.32
CA THR A 58 -2.08 -9.18 6.30
C THR A 58 -0.76 -8.41 6.30
N ALA A 59 -0.76 -7.16 6.75
CA ALA A 59 0.46 -6.37 6.90
C ALA A 59 0.32 -5.28 7.97
N MET A 60 1.47 -4.77 8.41
CA MET A 60 1.60 -3.48 9.10
C MET A 60 2.48 -2.57 8.26
N ILE A 61 2.24 -1.27 8.40
CA ILE A 61 3.00 -0.21 7.74
C ILE A 61 3.36 0.79 8.83
N ASP A 62 4.66 0.96 9.07
CA ASP A 62 5.16 1.89 10.08
C ASP A 62 5.97 2.99 9.38
N GLU A 63 5.74 4.25 9.73
CA GLU A 63 6.60 5.35 9.30
C GLU A 63 7.93 5.31 10.06
N ASP A 64 9.03 5.53 9.35
CA ASP A 64 10.34 5.73 9.95
C ASP A 64 10.66 7.22 10.13
N ARG A 65 11.77 7.50 10.82
CA ARG A 65 12.17 8.88 11.16
C ARG A 65 12.52 9.75 9.94
N THR A 66 12.55 9.18 8.74
CA THR A 66 12.89 9.87 7.49
C THR A 66 11.68 10.06 6.58
N GLY A 67 10.47 9.73 7.04
CA GLY A 67 9.25 9.82 6.25
C GLY A 67 9.12 8.70 5.20
N HIS A 68 9.89 7.62 5.35
CA HIS A 68 9.72 6.40 4.58
C HIS A 68 8.86 5.43 5.39
N PHE A 69 8.11 4.57 4.70
CA PHE A 69 7.30 3.56 5.36
C PHE A 69 7.92 2.18 5.21
N VAL A 70 7.89 1.40 6.29
CA VAL A 70 8.33 0.01 6.33
C VAL A 70 7.10 -0.89 6.33
N ILE A 71 7.03 -1.81 5.38
CA ILE A 71 5.96 -2.80 5.33
C ILE A 71 6.44 -4.08 6.01
N ARG A 72 5.64 -4.57 6.94
CA ARG A 72 5.91 -5.79 7.72
C ARG A 72 4.81 -6.82 7.53
N ASN A 73 5.20 -8.09 7.45
CA ASN A 73 4.26 -9.19 7.45
C ASN A 73 3.67 -9.41 8.87
N PRO A 74 2.68 -10.32 9.04
CA PRO A 74 2.08 -10.57 10.36
C PRO A 74 3.09 -11.04 11.41
N LYS A 75 4.22 -11.65 10.99
CA LYS A 75 5.35 -12.08 11.84
C LYS A 75 6.36 -10.95 12.13
N GLN A 76 6.02 -9.68 11.88
CA GLN A 76 6.86 -8.49 12.09
C GLN A 76 8.12 -8.38 11.20
N GLN A 77 8.27 -9.26 10.21
CA GLN A 77 9.42 -9.24 9.31
C GLN A 77 9.21 -8.19 8.22
N ARG A 78 10.25 -7.38 7.95
CA ARG A 78 10.25 -6.44 6.83
C ARG A 78 10.11 -7.20 5.51
N VAL A 79 9.17 -6.76 4.69
CA VAL A 79 8.83 -7.34 3.39
C VAL A 79 8.84 -6.32 2.26
N GLY A 80 8.94 -5.03 2.59
CA GLY A 80 9.13 -3.96 1.62
C GLY A 80 9.21 -2.60 2.26
N THR A 81 9.34 -1.57 1.43
CA THR A 81 9.26 -0.16 1.81
C THR A 81 8.36 0.61 0.85
N VAL A 82 7.82 1.72 1.33
CA VAL A 82 7.17 2.74 0.50
C VAL A 82 7.90 4.06 0.74
N GLU A 83 8.28 4.75 -0.32
CA GLU A 83 9.04 6.00 -0.24
C GLU A 83 8.50 7.03 -1.24
N PRO A 84 8.67 8.34 -0.97
CA PRO A 84 8.34 9.37 -1.95
C PRO A 84 9.12 9.21 -3.25
N GLY A 85 8.42 9.27 -4.38
CA GLY A 85 9.00 9.31 -5.71
C GLY A 85 9.18 10.75 -6.23
N PRO A 86 9.90 10.93 -7.35
CA PRO A 86 10.21 12.25 -7.91
C PRO A 86 8.97 13.03 -8.41
N SER A 87 7.86 12.34 -8.68
CA SER A 87 6.67 12.92 -9.33
C SER A 87 5.43 12.93 -8.43
N LYS A 88 5.62 13.08 -7.10
CA LYS A 88 4.56 12.96 -6.06
C LYS A 88 3.94 11.58 -5.92
N ASP A 89 4.38 10.63 -6.75
CA ASP A 89 4.07 9.22 -6.59
C ASP A 89 4.73 8.65 -5.33
N LEU A 90 4.24 7.50 -4.84
CA LEU A 90 4.94 6.69 -3.86
C LEU A 90 5.50 5.44 -4.54
N ILE A 91 6.78 5.17 -4.32
CA ILE A 91 7.48 4.01 -4.87
C ILE A 91 7.43 2.89 -3.86
N ILE A 92 7.00 1.71 -4.31
CA ILE A 92 6.98 0.49 -3.50
C ILE A 92 8.19 -0.35 -3.86
N ARG A 93 8.96 -0.80 -2.87
CA ARG A 93 10.13 -1.67 -3.06
C ARG A 93 10.04 -2.96 -2.26
N ASP A 94 10.65 -4.01 -2.78
CA ASP A 94 10.88 -5.25 -2.04
C ASP A 94 12.07 -5.13 -1.06
N THR A 95 12.32 -6.19 -0.30
CA THR A 95 13.43 -6.25 0.67
C THR A 95 14.82 -6.12 0.06
N ALA A 96 14.95 -6.37 -1.25
CA ALA A 96 16.19 -6.20 -2.02
C ALA A 96 16.29 -4.79 -2.64
N GLY A 97 15.37 -3.88 -2.32
CA GLY A 97 15.36 -2.50 -2.82
C GLY A 97 14.85 -2.35 -4.26
N ARG A 98 14.32 -3.42 -4.86
CA ARG A 98 13.82 -3.36 -6.25
C ARG A 98 12.39 -2.84 -6.25
N ARG A 99 12.08 -1.86 -7.11
CA ARG A 99 10.71 -1.33 -7.28
C ARG A 99 9.74 -2.44 -7.64
N THR A 100 8.67 -2.67 -6.89
CA THR A 100 7.62 -3.66 -7.22
C THR A 100 6.35 -3.02 -7.74
N GLY A 101 6.14 -1.74 -7.45
CA GLY A 101 5.01 -0.97 -7.94
C GLY A 101 5.11 0.50 -7.55
N THR A 102 4.05 1.23 -7.90
CA THR A 102 3.91 2.66 -7.64
C THR A 102 2.48 2.99 -7.23
N LEU A 103 2.32 4.00 -6.38
CA LEU A 103 1.04 4.64 -6.10
C LEU A 103 1.05 6.03 -6.70
N ALA A 104 0.22 6.24 -7.71
CA ALA A 104 0.13 7.52 -8.39
C ALA A 104 -1.11 8.29 -7.92
N PRO A 105 -0.97 9.54 -7.45
CA PRO A 105 -2.11 10.36 -7.06
C PRO A 105 -3.02 10.64 -8.26
N GLN A 106 -4.33 10.58 -8.01
CA GLN A 106 -5.36 10.88 -8.98
C GLN A 106 -6.05 12.20 -8.62
N SER A 107 -6.66 12.86 -9.60
CA SER A 107 -7.35 14.15 -9.42
C SER A 107 -8.51 14.11 -8.40
N ASN A 108 -9.09 12.93 -8.17
CA ASN A 108 -10.17 12.72 -7.20
C ASN A 108 -9.66 12.37 -5.78
N GLY A 109 -8.38 12.58 -5.49
CA GLY A 109 -7.77 12.30 -4.18
C GLY A 109 -7.54 10.81 -3.87
N SER A 110 -7.83 9.91 -4.82
CA SER A 110 -7.44 8.50 -4.71
C SER A 110 -6.02 8.25 -5.24
N LEU A 111 -5.44 7.08 -4.94
CA LEU A 111 -4.16 6.64 -5.47
C LEU A 111 -4.38 5.46 -6.42
N ALA A 112 -3.88 5.53 -7.65
CA ALA A 112 -3.84 4.40 -8.56
C ALA A 112 -2.69 3.46 -8.18
N ILE A 113 -2.97 2.17 -8.07
CA ILE A 113 -1.94 1.15 -7.85
C ILE A 113 -1.45 0.69 -9.22
N GLN A 114 -0.14 0.77 -9.44
CA GLN A 114 0.51 0.36 -10.67
C GLN A 114 1.58 -0.70 -10.38
N ASP A 115 1.69 -1.70 -11.26
CA ASP A 115 2.78 -2.67 -11.19
C ASP A 115 4.13 -2.07 -11.63
N ARG A 116 5.22 -2.85 -11.55
CA ARG A 116 6.56 -2.41 -11.99
C ARG A 116 6.60 -1.86 -13.43
N SER A 117 5.71 -2.34 -14.30
CA SER A 117 5.59 -1.93 -15.71
C SER A 117 4.68 -0.71 -15.92
N GLY A 118 4.11 -0.14 -14.85
CA GLY A 118 3.20 1.01 -14.92
C GLY A 118 1.76 0.65 -15.24
N ARG A 119 1.40 -0.65 -15.31
CA ARG A 119 0.03 -1.05 -15.57
C ARG A 119 -0.80 -0.91 -14.31
N ARG A 120 -1.98 -0.30 -14.42
CA ARG A 120 -2.92 -0.15 -13.30
C ARG A 120 -3.47 -1.50 -12.86
N THR A 121 -3.29 -1.84 -11.59
CA THR A 121 -3.78 -3.07 -10.96
C THR A 121 -4.87 -2.82 -9.93
N GLY A 122 -5.07 -1.56 -9.54
CA GLY A 122 -6.11 -1.21 -8.59
C GLY A 122 -6.14 0.27 -8.22
N LYS A 123 -6.78 0.57 -7.09
CA LYS A 123 -6.76 1.87 -6.44
C LYS A 123 -6.88 1.77 -4.93
N VAL A 124 -6.32 2.75 -4.24
CA VAL A 124 -6.58 3.05 -2.84
C VAL A 124 -7.40 4.33 -2.80
N SER A 125 -8.53 4.30 -2.12
CA SER A 125 -9.34 5.50 -1.93
C SER A 125 -9.75 5.62 -0.48
N ARG A 126 -10.16 6.83 -0.07
CA ARG A 126 -10.85 6.98 1.20
C ARG A 126 -12.11 6.08 1.20
N ARG A 127 -12.44 5.55 2.38
CA ARG A 127 -13.68 4.81 2.60
C ARG A 127 -14.90 5.71 2.48
#